data_AF-A0A089PAG9-F1
#
_entry.id   AF-A0A089PAG9-F1
#
_cell.length_a   1.000
_cell.length_b   1.000
_cell.length_c   1.000
_cell.angle_alpha   90.00
_cell.angle_beta   90.00
_cell.angle_gamma   90.00
#
_symmetry.space_group_name_H-M   'P 1'
#
loop_
_entity.id
_entity.type
_entity.pdbx_description
1 polymer ?
#
loop_
_entity_poly.entity_id
_entity_poly.type
_entity_poly.pdbx_seq_one_letter_code
_entity_poly.pdbx_strand_id
1 'polypeptide(L)'
;MTGDFAKDTIAVSSTLKETITLPKEDKGLSEAEKEAVFLISDYISRYRNRSQVNTSTTFTTMQTALNALSGHYKTFANRPVPENLKERLNKELSKAEKLAVRDS
;
A
#
# COMPACT_ATOMS: atom_id res chain seq x y z
N MET A 1 -10.80 5.45 4.87
CA MET A 1 -9.86 5.64 6.00
C MET A 1 -10.55 6.39 7.13
N THR A 2 -10.30 5.97 8.37
CA THR A 2 -10.95 6.44 9.60
C THR A 2 -10.17 7.57 10.29
N GLY A 3 -8.87 7.73 9.99
CA GLY A 3 -7.97 8.69 10.65
C GLY A 3 -7.17 8.11 11.82
N ASP A 4 -7.50 6.90 12.25
CA ASP A 4 -6.73 6.07 13.17
C ASP A 4 -5.58 5.41 12.40
N PHE A 5 -4.35 5.77 12.75
CA PHE A 5 -3.17 5.38 11.99
C PHE A 5 -3.03 3.86 11.88
N ALA A 6 -3.15 3.14 13.00
CA ALA A 6 -2.96 1.70 13.01
C ALA A 6 -4.06 0.98 12.22
N LYS A 7 -5.33 1.35 12.43
CA LYS A 7 -6.45 0.76 11.69
C LYS A 7 -6.35 1.04 10.19
N ASP A 8 -5.98 2.26 9.82
CA ASP A 8 -5.82 2.64 8.43
C ASP A 8 -4.63 1.94 7.78
N THR A 9 -3.50 1.76 8.49
CA THR A 9 -2.36 0.96 8.00
C THR A 9 -2.77 -0.47 7.69
N ILE A 10 -3.53 -1.11 8.58
CA ILE A 10 -4.01 -2.48 8.39
C ILE A 10 -4.98 -2.57 7.21
N ALA A 11 -5.96 -1.67 7.15
CA ALA A 11 -6.95 -1.65 6.07
C ALA A 11 -6.29 -1.42 4.70
N VAL A 12 -5.42 -0.42 4.57
CA VAL A 12 -4.71 -0.12 3.32
C VAL A 12 -3.81 -1.28 2.92
N SER A 13 -3.11 -1.90 3.86
CA SER A 13 -2.25 -3.06 3.58
C SER A 13 -3.07 -4.24 3.04
N SER A 14 -4.22 -4.55 3.65
CA SER A 14 -5.10 -5.63 3.17
C SER A 14 -5.59 -5.37 1.75
N THR A 15 -6.15 -4.19 1.50
CA THR A 15 -6.66 -3.81 0.18
C THR A 15 -5.58 -3.92 -0.88
N LEU A 16 -4.37 -3.40 -0.62
CA LEU A 16 -3.29 -3.45 -1.61
C LEU A 16 -2.78 -4.87 -1.85
N LYS A 17 -2.71 -5.73 -0.83
CA LYS A 17 -2.37 -7.15 -1.01
C LYS A 17 -3.38 -7.87 -1.91
N GLU A 18 -4.67 -7.55 -1.79
CA GLU A 18 -5.70 -8.08 -2.70
C GLU A 18 -5.51 -7.55 -4.12
N THR A 19 -5.33 -6.24 -4.28
CA THR A 19 -5.15 -5.61 -5.61
C THR A 19 -3.96 -6.18 -6.38
N ILE A 20 -2.82 -6.40 -5.72
CA ILE A 20 -1.62 -6.93 -6.42
C ILE A 20 -1.76 -8.38 -6.88
N THR A 21 -2.79 -9.11 -6.44
CA THR A 21 -3.06 -10.49 -6.88
C THR A 21 -3.90 -10.59 -8.15
N LEU A 22 -4.47 -9.47 -8.61
CA LEU A 22 -5.33 -9.45 -9.79
C LEU A 22 -4.57 -9.91 -11.05
N PRO A 23 -5.14 -10.86 -11.83
CA PRO A 23 -4.54 -11.32 -13.06
C PRO A 23 -4.72 -10.29 -14.18
N LYS A 24 -3.96 -10.45 -15.27
CA LYS A 24 -4.02 -9.55 -16.44
C LYS A 24 -5.39 -9.57 -17.13
N GLU A 25 -6.04 -10.71 -17.10
CA GLU A 25 -7.33 -10.97 -17.75
C GLU A 25 -8.51 -10.37 -16.98
N ASP A 26 -8.28 -9.87 -15.77
CA ASP A 26 -9.31 -9.25 -14.95
C ASP A 26 -9.79 -7.93 -15.59
N LYS A 27 -11.09 -7.86 -15.87
CA LYS A 27 -11.72 -6.67 -16.46
C LYS A 27 -11.66 -5.45 -15.54
N GLY A 28 -11.55 -5.68 -14.23
CA GLY A 28 -11.43 -4.66 -13.19
C GLY A 28 -9.99 -4.23 -12.89
N LEU A 29 -8.97 -4.86 -13.48
CA LEU A 29 -7.57 -4.56 -13.18
C LEU A 29 -7.27 -3.06 -13.30
N SER A 30 -7.66 -2.43 -14.42
CA SER A 30 -7.40 -1.01 -14.67
C SER A 30 -8.01 -0.09 -13.61
N GLU A 31 -9.21 -0.42 -13.14
CA GLU A 31 -9.88 0.39 -12.13
C GLU A 31 -9.27 0.16 -10.75
N ALA A 32 -8.97 -1.09 -10.41
CA ALA A 32 -8.30 -1.43 -9.17
C ALA A 32 -6.89 -0.80 -9.07
N GLU A 33 -6.14 -0.70 -10.17
CA GLU A 33 -4.86 0.02 -10.23
C GLU A 33 -5.05 1.52 -9.90
N LYS A 34 -6.07 2.17 -10.45
CA LYS A 34 -6.37 3.58 -10.17
C LYS A 34 -6.79 3.81 -8.73
N GLU A 35 -7.69 2.95 -8.22
CA GLU A 35 -8.13 2.98 -6.84
C GLU A 35 -6.95 2.79 -5.88
N ALA A 36 -6.03 1.87 -6.19
CA ALA A 36 -4.81 1.67 -5.40
C ALA A 36 -3.91 2.90 -5.41
N VAL A 37 -3.69 3.54 -6.58
CA VAL A 37 -2.91 4.79 -6.65
C VAL A 37 -3.56 5.91 -5.85
N PHE A 38 -4.89 6.02 -5.90
CA PHE A 38 -5.64 6.98 -5.10
C PHE A 38 -5.48 6.69 -3.60
N LEU A 39 -5.67 5.44 -3.18
CA LEU A 39 -5.54 4.99 -1.79
C LEU A 39 -4.13 5.24 -1.24
N ILE A 40 -3.09 4.95 -2.03
CA ILE A 40 -1.69 5.26 -1.71
C ILE A 40 -1.51 6.76 -1.45
N SER A 41 -2.03 7.60 -2.34
CA SER A 41 -1.91 9.06 -2.24
C SER A 41 -2.64 9.60 -1.00
N ASP A 42 -3.85 9.12 -0.74
CA ASP A 42 -4.65 9.53 0.44
C ASP A 42 -3.96 9.12 1.74
N TYR A 43 -3.45 7.89 1.83
CA TYR A 43 -2.71 7.40 3.00
C TYR A 43 -1.44 8.22 3.26
N ILE A 44 -0.59 8.41 2.24
CA ILE A 44 0.65 9.18 2.39
C ILE A 44 0.34 10.62 2.80
N SER A 45 -0.61 11.27 2.12
CA SER A 45 -0.95 12.67 2.39
C SER A 45 -1.50 12.88 3.80
N ARG A 46 -2.30 11.93 4.30
CA ARG A 46 -2.88 11.98 5.65
C ARG A 46 -1.84 11.88 6.76
N TYR A 47 -0.82 11.04 6.58
CA TYR A 47 0.11 10.66 7.65
C TYR A 47 1.50 11.30 7.56
N ARG A 48 1.95 11.75 6.38
CA ARG A 48 3.30 12.32 6.19
C ARG A 48 3.61 13.56 7.03
N ASN A 49 2.59 14.36 7.36
CA ASN A 49 2.74 15.62 8.09
C ASN A 49 2.48 15.47 9.61
N ARG A 50 2.18 14.26 10.08
CA ARG A 50 1.98 14.00 11.52
C ARG A 50 3.33 13.63 12.14
N SER A 51 3.90 14.51 12.95
CA SER A 51 5.24 14.35 13.53
C SER A 51 5.42 13.07 14.36
N GLN A 52 4.36 12.62 15.03
CA GLN A 52 4.36 11.37 15.80
C GLN A 52 4.32 10.11 14.93
N VAL A 53 3.94 10.23 13.66
CA VAL A 53 3.72 9.10 12.74
C VAL A 53 4.81 9.02 11.68
N ASN A 54 5.24 10.16 11.12
CA ASN A 54 6.07 10.20 9.92
C ASN A 54 7.50 9.67 10.13
N THR A 55 7.96 9.57 11.38
CA THR A 55 9.24 8.95 11.76
C THR A 55 9.08 7.50 12.26
N SER A 56 7.85 7.00 12.39
CA SER A 56 7.60 5.63 12.85
C SER A 56 8.14 4.58 11.87
N THR A 57 8.55 3.44 12.40
CA THR A 57 8.99 2.30 11.57
C THR A 57 7.82 1.77 10.72
N THR A 58 6.59 1.83 11.27
CA THR A 58 5.35 1.48 10.57
C THR A 58 5.15 2.35 9.33
N PHE A 59 5.20 3.67 9.47
CA PHE A 59 5.00 4.60 8.35
C PHE A 59 6.09 4.48 7.29
N THR A 60 7.36 4.42 7.70
CA THR A 60 8.48 4.31 6.74
C THR A 60 8.46 2.98 5.99
N THR A 61 8.12 1.87 6.65
CA THR A 61 7.91 0.55 5.99
C THR A 61 6.78 0.62 4.96
N MET A 62 5.64 1.25 5.31
CA MET A 62 4.56 1.48 4.35
C MET A 62 5.04 2.34 3.18
N GLN A 63 5.69 3.46 3.44
CA GLN A 63 6.13 4.39 2.40
C GLN A 63 7.03 3.72 1.35
N THR A 64 7.92 2.81 1.76
CA THR A 64 8.73 2.01 0.83
C THR A 64 7.85 1.15 -0.10
N ALA A 65 6.92 0.38 0.47
CA ALA A 65 6.02 -0.48 -0.30
C ALA A 65 5.12 0.33 -1.24
N LEU A 66 4.50 1.40 -0.73
CA LEU A 66 3.59 2.25 -1.48
C LEU A 66 4.28 2.97 -2.63
N ASN A 67 5.52 3.45 -2.44
CA ASN A 67 6.30 4.06 -3.51
C ASN A 67 6.66 3.05 -4.60
N ALA A 68 7.04 1.82 -4.23
CA ALA A 68 7.34 0.78 -5.20
C ALA A 68 6.09 0.40 -6.03
N LEU A 69 4.93 0.27 -5.38
CA LEU A 69 3.67 -0.06 -6.06
C LEU A 69 3.17 1.09 -6.95
N SER A 70 3.18 2.32 -6.44
CA SER A 70 2.81 3.52 -7.23
C SER A 70 3.73 3.69 -8.45
N GLY A 71 5.03 3.41 -8.29
CA GLY A 71 6.00 3.42 -9.38
C GLY A 71 5.69 2.40 -10.47
N HIS A 72 5.32 1.17 -10.07
CA HIS A 72 4.90 0.13 -11.01
C HIS A 72 3.67 0.55 -11.81
N TYR A 73 2.58 0.96 -11.16
CA TYR A 73 1.34 1.34 -11.86
C TYR A 73 1.50 2.57 -12.76
N LYS A 74 2.35 3.52 -12.40
CA LYS A 74 2.67 4.68 -13.26
C LYS A 74 3.47 4.30 -14.51
N THR A 75 4.36 3.31 -14.39
CA THR A 75 5.27 2.92 -15.48
C THR A 75 4.66 1.85 -16.38
N PHE A 76 3.86 0.95 -15.81
CA PHE A 76 3.35 -0.26 -16.44
C PHE A 76 1.83 -0.38 -16.25
N ALA A 77 1.09 0.62 -16.73
CA ALA A 77 -0.37 0.62 -16.65
C ALA A 77 -0.99 -0.62 -17.31
N ASN A 78 -2.04 -1.17 -16.70
CA ASN A 78 -2.74 -2.38 -17.10
C ASN A 78 -1.81 -3.60 -17.22
N ARG A 79 -0.76 -3.66 -16.40
CA ARG A 79 0.12 -4.82 -16.29
C ARG A 79 0.13 -5.31 -14.84
N PRO A 80 -0.11 -6.62 -14.63
CA PRO A 80 -0.06 -7.19 -13.31
C PRO A 80 1.33 -6.99 -12.69
N VAL A 81 1.36 -6.95 -11.36
CA VAL A 81 2.60 -6.78 -10.59
C VAL A 81 3.48 -8.01 -10.80
N PRO A 82 4.75 -7.85 -11.22
CA PRO A 82 5.71 -8.96 -11.35
C PRO A 82 5.88 -9.73 -10.04
N GLU A 83 6.10 -11.04 -10.11
CA GLU A 83 6.05 -11.90 -8.91
C GLU A 83 7.09 -11.50 -7.86
N ASN A 84 8.31 -11.17 -8.27
CA ASN A 84 9.35 -10.67 -7.36
C ASN A 84 8.95 -9.37 -6.63
N LEU A 85 8.23 -8.47 -7.32
CA LEU A 85 7.71 -7.25 -6.71
C LEU A 85 6.53 -7.59 -5.78
N LYS A 86 5.64 -8.49 -6.19
CA LYS A 86 4.50 -8.95 -5.39
C LYS A 86 4.97 -9.57 -4.06
N GLU A 87 5.95 -10.46 -4.09
CA GLU A 87 6.55 -11.06 -2.88
C GLU A 87 7.13 -10.00 -1.94
N ARG A 88 7.88 -9.03 -2.49
CA ARG A 88 8.45 -7.93 -1.70
C ARG A 88 7.35 -7.07 -1.06
N LEU A 89 6.35 -6.68 -1.83
CA LEU A 89 5.22 -5.88 -1.35
C LEU A 89 4.45 -6.63 -0.26
N ASN A 90 4.14 -7.90 -0.46
CA ASN A 90 3.48 -8.74 0.55
C ASN A 90 4.27 -8.78 1.86
N LYS A 91 5.60 -8.93 1.78
CA LYS A 91 6.47 -8.93 2.96
C LYS A 91 6.46 -7.59 3.68
N GLU A 92 6.58 -6.48 2.96
CA GLU A 92 6.62 -5.13 3.53
C GLU A 92 5.26 -4.73 4.13
N LEU A 93 4.17 -4.95 3.42
CA LEU A 93 2.81 -4.68 3.89
C LEU A 93 2.47 -5.53 5.14
N SER A 94 2.78 -6.83 5.12
CA SER A 94 2.58 -7.70 6.30
C SER A 94 3.44 -7.29 7.49
N LYS A 95 4.64 -6.75 7.25
CA LYS A 95 5.49 -6.20 8.30
C LYS A 95 4.87 -4.93 8.89
N ALA A 96 4.35 -4.04 8.04
CA ALA A 96 3.68 -2.82 8.47
C ALA A 96 2.43 -3.12 9.32
N GLU A 97 1.60 -4.09 8.91
CA GLU A 97 0.45 -4.54 9.70
C GLU A 97 0.87 -4.99 11.11
N LYS A 98 1.91 -5.81 11.22
CA LYS A 98 2.41 -6.29 12.51
C LYS A 98 2.97 -5.18 13.39
N LEU A 99 3.59 -4.17 12.80
CA LEU A 99 4.09 -3.01 13.54
C LEU A 99 2.94 -2.09 13.97
N ALA A 100 1.95 -1.87 13.11
CA ALA A 100 0.76 -1.07 13.41
C ALA A 100 -0.01 -1.60 14.63
N VAL A 101 -0.15 -2.92 14.76
CA VAL A 101 -0.78 -3.57 15.93
C VAL A 101 0.04 -3.39 17.22
N ARG A 102 1.36 -3.20 17.12
CA ARG A 102 2.23 -2.96 18.28
C ARG A 102 2.24 -1.49 18.71
N ASP A 103 2.02 -0.59 17.75
CA ASP A 103 2.03 0.86 17.97
C ASP A 103 0.64 1.40 18.41
N SER A 104 -0.42 0.58 18.33
CA SER A 104 -1.82 0.92 18.64
C SER A 104 -2.20 0.79 20.11
#